data_AF-A0A4S2AGA2-F1
#
_entry.id   AF-A0A4S2AGA2-F1
#
_cell.length_a   1.000
_cell.length_b   1.000
_cell.length_c   1.000
_cell.angle_alpha   90.00
_cell.angle_beta   90.00
_cell.angle_gamma   90.00
#
_symmetry.space_group_name_H-M   'P 1'
#
loop_
_entity.id
_entity.type
_entity.pdbx_description
1 polymer ?
#
loop_
_entity_poly.entity_id
_entity_poly.type
_entity_poly.pdbx_seq_one_letter_code
_entity_poly.pdbx_strand_id
1 'polypeptide(L)' 'MVNKEKRFETIYTQGTSWSIVIDNETGVNYLVHDTSITPLLNKDGSIVITDVNK' A
#
# COMPACT_ATOMS: atom_id res chain seq x y z
N MET A 1 -10.96 8.56 1.55
CA MET A 1 -10.54 9.90 1.08
C MET A 1 -9.04 9.87 1.17
N VAL A 2 -8.35 9.74 0.04
CA VAL A 2 -6.89 9.71 0.00
C VAL A 2 -6.39 11.09 0.45
N ASN A 3 -5.56 11.13 1.50
CA ASN A 3 -5.01 12.40 1.96
C ASN A 3 -3.85 12.79 1.04
N LYS A 4 -4.12 13.65 0.05
CA LYS A 4 -3.13 14.12 -0.94
C LYS A 4 -1.89 14.81 -0.35
N GLU A 5 -1.91 15.17 0.94
CA GLU A 5 -0.73 15.72 1.62
C GLU A 5 0.31 14.66 1.99
N LYS A 6 -0.07 13.38 2.08
CA LYS A 6 0.84 12.27 2.39
C LYS A 6 1.00 11.36 1.19
N ARG A 7 2.24 11.18 0.72
CA ARG A 7 2.55 10.23 -0.35
C ARG A 7 2.21 8.79 0.02
N PHE A 8 2.43 8.39 1.27
CA PHE A 8 2.18 7.02 1.72
C PHE A 8 1.09 6.99 2.78
N GLU A 9 0.07 6.16 2.59
CA GLU A 9 -1.08 6.02 3.48
C GLU A 9 -1.27 4.56 3.94
N THR A 10 -1.14 4.31 5.25
CA THR A 10 -1.44 3.00 5.82
C THR A 10 -2.95 2.76 5.81
N ILE A 11 -3.40 1.72 5.09
CA ILE A 11 -4.82 1.36 4.96
C ILE A 11 -5.21 0.13 5.76
N TYR A 12 -4.22 -0.65 6.23
CA TYR A 12 -4.46 -1.84 7.02
C TYR A 12 -3.23 -2.16 7.88
N THR A 13 -3.47 -2.68 9.08
CA THR A 13 -2.44 -3.18 10.00
C THR A 13 -2.88 -4.53 10.55
N GLN A 14 -1.98 -5.51 10.55
CA GLN A 14 -2.19 -6.82 11.15
C GLN A 14 -1.12 -7.10 12.21
N GLY A 15 -1.57 -7.30 13.44
CA GLY A 15 -0.66 -7.45 14.58
C GLY A 15 0.20 -6.20 14.76
N THR A 16 1.46 -6.40 15.12
CA THR A 16 2.41 -5.31 15.41
C THR A 16 3.33 -4.97 14.24
N SER A 17 3.54 -5.89 13.30
CA SER A 17 4.61 -5.77 12.30
C SER A 17 4.11 -5.71 10.86
N TRP A 18 2.89 -6.16 10.55
CA TRP A 18 2.38 -6.18 9.18
C TRP A 18 1.49 -4.97 8.92
N SER A 19 1.72 -4.29 7.79
CA SER A 19 0.80 -3.26 7.30
C SER A 19 0.72 -3.21 5.79
N ILE A 20 -0.37 -2.66 5.28
CA ILE A 20 -0.53 -2.32 3.86
C ILE A 20 -0.52 -0.80 3.75
N VAL A 21 0.34 -0.30 2.86
CA VAL A 21 0.50 1.13 2.58
C VAL A 21 0.22 1.38 1.11
N ILE A 22 -0.56 2.40 0.80
CA ILE A 22 -0.78 2.88 -0.57
C ILE A 22 0.18 4.04 -0.86
N ASP A 23 0.86 4.00 -2.01
CA ASP A 23 1.49 5.18 -2.61
C ASP A 23 0.44 5.99 -3.38
N ASN A 24 0.08 7.15 -2.85
CA ASN A 24 -0.95 8.02 -3.38
C ASN A 24 -0.57 8.71 -4.71
N GLU A 25 0.71 8.64 -5.13
CA GLU A 25 1.12 9.10 -6.47
C GLU A 25 0.86 8.05 -7.55
N THR A 26 1.07 6.76 -7.23
CA THR A 26 1.04 5.66 -8.21
C THR A 26 -0.15 4.72 -8.06
N GLY A 27 -0.82 4.73 -6.91
CA GLY A 27 -1.84 3.77 -6.51
C GLY A 27 -1.27 2.41 -6.07
N VAL A 28 0.04 2.19 -6.08
CA VAL A 28 0.65 0.91 -5.72
C VAL A 28 0.45 0.61 -4.23
N ASN A 29 0.00 -0.62 -3.95
CA ASN A 29 -0.12 -1.13 -2.59
C ASN A 29 1.18 -1.86 -2.23
N TYR A 30 1.69 -1.62 -1.03
CA TYR A 30 2.88 -2.25 -0.49
C TYR A 30 2.56 -3.05 0.75
N LEU A 31 3.11 -4.24 0.86
CA LEU A 31 3.19 -4.99 2.10
C LEU A 31 4.46 -4.56 2.85
N VAL A 32 4.27 -4.08 4.07
CA VAL A 32 5.35 -3.64 4.95
C VAL A 32 5.46 -4.63 6.11
N HIS A 33 6.68 -5.09 6.38
CA HIS A 33 7.00 -5.93 7.54
C HIS A 33 8.33 -5.49 8.16
N ASP A 34 8.27 -5.03 9.41
CA ASP A 34 9.41 -4.48 10.15
C ASP A 34 10.18 -3.41 9.35
N THR A 35 11.34 -3.77 8.78
CA THR A 35 12.21 -2.89 7.98
C THR A 35 12.11 -3.13 6.46
N SER A 36 11.22 -4.02 6.03
CA SER A 36 11.08 -4.44 4.64
C SER A 36 9.79 -3.93 4.00
N ILE A 37 9.86 -3.63 2.70
CA ILE A 37 8.73 -3.20 1.89
C ILE A 37 8.76 -3.92 0.53
N THR A 38 7.63 -4.46 0.09
CA THR A 38 7.47 -5.09 -1.23
C THR A 38 6.13 -4.68 -1.84
N PRO A 39 6.04 -4.52 -3.18
CA PRO A 39 4.73 -4.41 -3.83
C PRO A 39 3.86 -5.62 -3.45
N LEU A 40 2.61 -5.35 -3.11
CA LEU A 40 1.62 -6.39 -2.88
C LEU A 40 1.21 -6.96 -4.24
N LEU A 41 1.24 -8.28 -4.37
CA LEU A 41 0.97 -8.97 -5.62
C LEU A 41 -0.40 -9.64 -5.59
N ASN A 42 -1.10 -9.58 -6.72
CA ASN A 42 -2.22 -10.46 -7.01
C ASN A 42 -1.72 -11.89 -7.22
N LYS A 43 -2.68 -12.83 -7.24
CA LYS A 43 -2.39 -14.26 -7.47
C LYS A 43 -1.66 -14.55 -8.79
N ASP A 44 -1.84 -13.71 -9.81
CA ASP A 44 -1.20 -13.82 -11.12
C ASP A 44 0.19 -13.15 -11.19
N GLY A 45 0.66 -12.57 -10.09
CA GLY A 45 1.95 -11.85 -10.02
C GLY A 45 1.88 -10.39 -10.47
N SER A 46 0.70 -9.88 -10.86
CA SER A 46 0.52 -8.45 -11.12
C SER A 46 0.53 -7.64 -9.82
N ILE A 47 0.89 -6.36 -9.91
CA ILE A 47 0.89 -5.45 -8.76
C ILE A 47 -0.55 -5.06 -8.41
N VAL A 48 -0.86 -5.00 -7.12
CA VAL A 48 -2.14 -4.48 -6.62
C VAL A 48 -2.14 -2.95 -6.70
N ILE A 49 -3.07 -2.39 -7.48
CA ILE A 49 -3.27 -0.95 -7.66
C ILE A 49 -4.63 -0.52 -7.09
N THR A 50 -4.62 0.53 -6.27
CA THR A 50 -5.82 1.23 -5.82
C THR A 50 -6.01 2.50 -6.64
N ASP A 51 -7.23 2.76 -7.10
CA ASP A 51 -7.56 4.02 -7.76
C ASP A 51 -7.54 5.19 -6.77
N VAL A 52 -6.53 6.05 -6.90
CA VAL A 52 -6.26 7.20 -6.03
C VAL A 52 -6.97 8.48 -6.50
N ASN A 53 -7.68 8.46 -7.65
CA ASN A 53 -8.31 9.64 -8.24
C ASN A 53 -9.83 9.77 -7.98
N LYS A 54 -10.36 9.04 -7.00
CA LYS A 54 -11.78 9.17 -6.59
C LYS A 54 -12.07 10.42 -5.78
#